data_AF-A0A924Q590-F1
#
_entry.id   AF-A0A924Q590-F1
#
_cell.length_a   1.000
_cell.length_b   1.000
_cell.length_c   1.000
_cell.angle_alpha   90.00
_cell.angle_beta   90.00
_cell.angle_gamma   90.00
#
_symmetry.space_group_name_H-M   'P 1'
#
loop_
_entity.id
_entity.type
_entity.pdbx_description
1 polymer ?
#
loop_
_entity_poly.entity_id
_entity_poly.type
_entity_poly.pdbx_seq_one_letter_code
_entity_poly.pdbx_strand_id
1 'polypeptide(L)'
;MENVIFEDRGSYLYVKFSPKMENKEITKAGAAAKKVIESKPDINIIIDDTAIRYKDLTATNKLESLEALRLLKNQPRTAAVIAKEDEKLVYYAQFALNYAKIKTIKITHDLQEAIDWVS
;
A
#
# COMPACT_ATOMS: atom_id res chain seq x y z
N MET A 1 -4.88 2.85 -20.51
CA MET A 1 -3.70 2.73 -19.62
C MET A 1 -4.23 2.44 -18.24
N GLU A 2 -3.77 1.38 -17.58
CA GLU A 2 -4.20 1.06 -16.22
C GLU A 2 -3.50 1.98 -15.22
N ASN A 3 -4.29 2.56 -14.31
CA ASN A 3 -3.85 3.64 -13.42
C ASN A 3 -3.55 3.17 -11.99
N VAL A 4 -4.03 1.98 -11.57
CA VAL A 4 -3.67 1.26 -10.32
C VAL A 4 -3.61 -0.22 -10.66
N ILE A 5 -2.58 -0.94 -10.20
CA ILE A 5 -2.62 -2.41 -10.21
C ILE A 5 -3.07 -2.88 -8.84
N PHE A 6 -4.20 -3.57 -8.81
CA PHE A 6 -4.79 -4.16 -7.62
C PHE A 6 -5.07 -5.63 -7.91
N GLU A 7 -4.38 -6.53 -7.21
CA GLU A 7 -4.41 -7.95 -7.51
C GLU A 7 -4.51 -8.78 -6.22
N ASP A 8 -5.58 -9.56 -6.10
CA ASP A 8 -5.67 -10.64 -5.14
C ASP A 8 -4.85 -11.82 -5.67
N ARG A 9 -3.68 -12.05 -5.07
CA ARG A 9 -2.76 -13.15 -5.44
C ARG A 9 -3.02 -14.41 -4.63
N GLY A 10 -4.15 -14.48 -3.90
CA GLY A 10 -4.51 -15.61 -3.05
C GLY A 10 -3.87 -15.51 -1.66
N SER A 11 -2.54 -15.57 -1.59
CA SER A 11 -1.77 -15.52 -0.33
C SER A 11 -1.55 -14.09 0.19
N TYR A 12 -1.49 -13.12 -0.70
CA TYR A 12 -1.37 -11.71 -0.38
C TYR A 12 -2.15 -10.84 -1.35
N LEU A 13 -2.42 -9.61 -0.93
CA LEU A 13 -2.98 -8.57 -1.75
C LEU A 13 -1.86 -7.67 -2.27
N TYR A 14 -1.73 -7.53 -3.58
CA TYR A 14 -0.75 -6.64 -4.21
C TYR A 14 -1.40 -5.33 -4.63
N VAL A 15 -0.81 -4.21 -4.22
CA VAL A 15 -1.26 -2.86 -4.54
C VAL A 15 -0.08 -2.08 -5.10
N LYS A 16 -0.15 -1.67 -6.37
CA LYS A 16 0.87 -0.81 -7.01
C LYS A 16 0.31 0.56 -7.31
N PHE A 17 0.97 1.58 -6.79
CA PHE A 17 0.62 2.96 -7.08
C PHE A 17 1.31 3.46 -8.35
N SER A 18 0.60 4.25 -9.16
CA SER A 18 1.13 4.94 -10.34
C SER A 18 1.35 6.44 -10.05
N PRO A 19 2.38 7.07 -10.61
CA PRO A 19 2.63 8.51 -10.42
C PRO A 19 1.55 9.41 -11.03
N LYS A 20 0.74 8.89 -11.97
CA LYS A 20 -0.33 9.65 -12.64
C LYS A 20 -1.70 9.43 -12.00
N MET A 21 -1.75 8.78 -10.84
CA MET A 21 -3.01 8.41 -10.23
C MET A 21 -3.77 9.65 -9.74
N GLU A 22 -5.01 9.80 -10.17
CA GLU A 22 -5.91 10.84 -9.68
C GLU A 22 -6.59 10.38 -8.36
N ASN A 23 -7.01 11.33 -7.52
CA ASN A 23 -7.68 11.08 -6.23
C ASN A 23 -8.85 10.08 -6.32
N LYS A 24 -9.64 10.17 -7.39
CA LYS A 24 -10.77 9.27 -7.66
C LYS A 24 -10.34 7.80 -7.82
N GLU A 25 -9.11 7.56 -8.26
CA GLU A 25 -8.55 6.24 -8.52
C GLU A 25 -7.97 5.64 -7.24
N ILE A 26 -7.29 6.45 -6.43
CA ILE A 26 -6.85 6.09 -5.07
C ILE A 26 -8.06 5.63 -4.24
N THR A 27 -9.15 6.40 -4.29
CA THR A 27 -10.39 6.09 -3.55
C THR A 27 -11.01 4.76 -4.00
N LYS A 28 -11.06 4.51 -5.32
CA LYS A 28 -11.58 3.24 -5.87
C LYS A 28 -10.70 2.05 -5.48
N ALA A 29 -9.38 2.21 -5.53
CA ALA A 29 -8.42 1.19 -5.11
C ALA A 29 -8.57 0.87 -3.61
N GLY A 30 -8.70 1.89 -2.75
CA GLY A 30 -8.96 1.71 -1.32
C GLY A 30 -10.27 0.97 -1.04
N ALA A 31 -11.35 1.28 -1.78
CA ALA A 31 -12.61 0.55 -1.64
C ALA A 31 -12.53 -0.91 -2.10
N ALA A 32 -11.75 -1.21 -3.15
CA ALA A 32 -11.50 -2.58 -3.60
C ALA A 32 -10.64 -3.37 -2.59
N ALA A 33 -9.58 -2.75 -2.06
CA ALA A 33 -8.74 -3.30 -1.00
C ALA A 33 -9.56 -3.69 0.22
N LYS A 34 -10.43 -2.77 0.66
CA LYS A 34 -11.33 -3.01 1.78
C LYS A 34 -12.20 -4.26 1.57
N LYS A 35 -12.82 -4.43 0.41
CA LYS A 35 -13.67 -5.61 0.14
C LYS A 35 -12.90 -6.92 0.24
N VAL A 36 -11.68 -6.97 -0.32
CA VAL A 36 -10.83 -8.17 -0.25
C VAL A 36 -10.46 -8.46 1.20
N ILE A 37 -10.00 -7.45 1.94
CA ILE A 37 -9.55 -7.62 3.32
C ILE A 37 -10.72 -7.97 4.25
N GLU A 38 -11.91 -7.41 4.04
CA GLU A 38 -13.11 -7.82 4.78
C GLU A 38 -13.47 -9.29 4.52
N SER A 39 -13.25 -9.80 3.31
CA SER A 39 -13.46 -11.22 2.98
C SER A 39 -12.34 -12.15 3.44
N LYS A 40 -11.13 -11.62 3.66
CA LYS A 40 -9.91 -12.34 4.03
C LYS A 40 -9.16 -11.53 5.11
N PRO A 41 -9.65 -11.50 6.35
CA PRO A 41 -9.13 -10.59 7.38
C PRO A 41 -7.66 -10.83 7.73
N ASP A 42 -7.15 -12.04 7.52
CA ASP A 42 -5.73 -12.38 7.75
C ASP A 42 -4.86 -12.28 6.48
N ILE A 43 -5.35 -11.66 5.38
CA ILE A 43 -4.55 -11.49 4.17
C ILE A 43 -3.38 -10.54 4.41
N ASN A 44 -2.19 -10.95 3.96
CA ASN A 44 -1.01 -10.10 3.97
C ASN A 44 -1.06 -9.11 2.80
N ILE A 45 -0.37 -7.98 2.90
CA ILE A 45 -0.42 -6.94 1.87
C ILE A 45 0.98 -6.58 1.41
N ILE A 46 1.15 -6.46 0.10
CA ILE A 46 2.33 -5.85 -0.51
C ILE A 46 1.91 -4.53 -1.16
N ILE A 47 2.56 -3.45 -0.76
CA ILE A 47 2.39 -2.11 -1.33
C ILE A 47 3.63 -1.76 -2.15
N ASP A 48 3.45 -1.52 -3.45
CA ASP A 48 4.50 -1.10 -4.36
C ASP A 48 4.37 0.40 -4.66
N ASP A 49 5.25 1.17 -4.01
CA ASP A 49 5.35 2.63 -4.15
C ASP A 49 6.48 3.04 -5.10
N THR A 50 7.12 2.10 -5.80
CA THR A 50 8.33 2.37 -6.62
C THR A 50 8.07 3.38 -7.73
N ALA A 51 6.84 3.48 -8.23
CA ALA A 51 6.50 4.41 -9.29
C ALA A 51 6.13 5.81 -8.77
N ILE A 52 5.86 5.97 -7.47
CA ILE A 52 5.57 7.27 -6.86
C ILE A 52 6.83 8.15 -6.87
N ARG A 53 6.67 9.43 -7.20
CA ARG A 53 7.73 10.43 -7.03
C ARG A 53 7.32 11.40 -5.94
N TYR A 54 8.21 11.65 -4.98
CA TYR A 54 7.90 12.48 -3.82
C TYR A 54 7.40 13.89 -4.17
N LYS A 55 7.98 14.50 -5.22
CA LYS A 55 7.60 15.83 -5.71
C LYS A 55 6.16 15.90 -6.25
N ASP A 56 5.58 14.76 -6.62
CA ASP A 56 4.24 14.65 -7.18
C ASP A 56 3.20 14.33 -6.06
N LEU A 57 3.66 14.01 -4.84
CA LEU A 57 2.80 13.83 -3.68
C LEU A 57 2.44 15.18 -3.05
N THR A 58 1.29 15.72 -3.45
CA THR A 58 0.66 16.82 -2.72
C THR A 58 0.25 16.37 -1.31
N ALA A 59 0.04 17.32 -0.38
CA ALA A 59 -0.45 17.01 0.97
C ALA A 59 -1.79 16.25 0.95
N THR A 60 -2.63 16.50 -0.05
CA THR A 60 -3.92 15.84 -0.27
C THR A 60 -3.75 14.38 -0.65
N ASN A 61 -2.84 14.07 -1.59
CA ASN A 61 -2.57 12.69 -2.00
C ASN A 61 -2.03 11.85 -0.85
N LYS A 62 -1.20 12.45 0.03
CA LYS A 62 -0.70 11.80 1.25
C LYS A 62 -1.83 11.44 2.21
N LEU A 63 -2.77 12.36 2.45
CA LEU A 63 -3.94 12.14 3.30
C LEU A 63 -4.92 11.10 2.73
N GLU A 64 -5.08 11.04 1.41
CA GLU A 64 -5.97 10.07 0.77
C GLU A 64 -5.35 8.66 0.68
N SER A 65 -4.04 8.56 0.44
CA SER A 65 -3.31 7.29 0.63
C SER A 65 -3.43 6.82 2.09
N LEU A 66 -3.36 7.74 3.06
CA LEU A 66 -3.60 7.45 4.47
C LEU A 66 -5.04 7.02 4.76
N GLU A 67 -6.04 7.59 4.11
CA GLU A 67 -7.44 7.17 4.23
C GLU A 67 -7.67 5.78 3.61
N ALA A 68 -7.08 5.49 2.45
CA ALA A 68 -7.10 4.15 1.88
C ALA A 68 -6.48 3.12 2.83
N LEU A 69 -5.39 3.49 3.51
CA LEU A 69 -4.74 2.69 4.55
C LEU A 69 -5.55 2.65 5.86
N ARG A 70 -6.34 3.69 6.18
CA ARG A 70 -7.28 3.71 7.30
C ARG A 70 -8.36 2.67 7.16
N LEU A 71 -8.77 2.35 5.93
CA LEU A 71 -9.72 1.27 5.68
C LEU A 71 -9.15 -0.10 6.07
N LEU A 72 -7.82 -0.21 6.17
CA LEU A 72 -7.12 -1.42 6.62
C LEU A 72 -6.94 -1.45 8.14
N LYS A 73 -7.48 -0.47 8.87
CA LYS A 73 -7.22 -0.33 10.30
C LYS A 73 -7.67 -1.56 11.09
N ASN A 74 -6.72 -2.17 11.79
CA ASN A 74 -6.89 -3.41 12.57
C ASN A 74 -7.22 -4.68 11.75
N GLN A 75 -7.05 -4.69 10.43
CA GLN A 75 -7.39 -5.86 9.60
C GLN A 75 -6.14 -6.68 9.18
N PRO A 76 -5.21 -6.20 8.33
CA PRO A 76 -4.01 -6.96 8.00
C PRO A 76 -3.01 -6.96 9.16
N ARG A 77 -2.51 -8.15 9.52
CA ARG A 77 -1.49 -8.30 10.56
C ARG A 77 -0.10 -7.90 10.07
N THR A 78 0.16 -8.09 8.78
CA THR A 78 1.49 -8.00 8.18
C THR A 78 1.42 -7.27 6.83
N ALA A 79 2.32 -6.30 6.61
CA ALA A 79 2.44 -5.59 5.34
C ALA A 79 3.90 -5.38 4.93
N ALA A 80 4.22 -5.68 3.68
CA ALA A 80 5.49 -5.32 3.06
C ALA A 80 5.30 -4.08 2.17
N VAL A 81 6.24 -3.16 2.21
CA VAL A 81 6.30 -2.02 1.28
C VAL A 81 7.54 -2.12 0.43
N ILE A 82 7.36 -1.98 -0.87
CA ILE A 82 8.44 -1.84 -1.83
C ILE A 82 8.60 -0.35 -2.08
N ALA A 83 9.65 0.24 -1.51
CA ALA A 83 9.96 1.65 -1.65
C ALA A 83 11.33 1.81 -2.33
N LYS A 84 11.48 2.88 -3.11
CA LYS A 84 12.81 3.33 -3.54
C LYS A 84 13.63 3.72 -2.31
N GLU A 85 14.96 3.74 -2.44
CA GLU A 85 15.92 4.25 -1.44
C GLU A 85 15.81 5.78 -1.18
N ASP A 86 14.61 6.34 -1.33
CA ASP A 86 14.29 7.71 -0.95
C ASP A 86 13.77 7.69 0.50
N GLU A 87 14.58 8.20 1.43
CA GLU A 87 14.27 8.27 2.86
C GLU A 87 12.90 8.89 3.15
N LYS A 88 12.42 9.82 2.32
CA LYS A 88 11.11 10.43 2.51
C LYS A 88 10.00 9.43 2.19
N LEU A 89 10.11 8.67 1.11
CA LEU A 89 9.10 7.66 0.75
C LEU A 89 9.03 6.57 1.82
N VAL A 90 10.18 6.10 2.29
CA VAL A 90 10.29 5.16 3.42
C VAL A 90 9.57 5.70 4.66
N TYR A 91 9.84 6.96 5.04
CA TYR A 91 9.18 7.60 6.17
C TYR A 91 7.66 7.66 6.01
N TYR A 92 7.14 8.06 4.85
CA TYR A 92 5.69 8.15 4.64
C TYR A 92 4.99 6.80 4.61
N ALA A 93 5.61 5.80 3.98
CA ALA A 93 5.12 4.42 4.02
C ALA A 93 4.98 3.94 5.47
N GLN A 94 6.02 4.15 6.29
CA GLN A 94 6.01 3.74 7.68
C GLN A 94 4.99 4.52 8.52
N PHE A 95 4.89 5.83 8.31
CA PHE A 95 3.87 6.67 8.95
C PHE A 95 2.45 6.17 8.62
N ALA A 96 2.20 5.84 7.35
CA ALA A 96 0.87 5.46 6.90
C ALA A 96 0.43 4.08 7.40
N LEU A 97 1.37 3.14 7.51
CA LEU A 97 1.10 1.83 8.07
C LEU A 97 0.94 1.87 9.61
N ASN A 98 1.69 2.74 10.29
CA ASN A 98 1.47 3.02 11.71
C ASN A 98 0.08 3.62 11.96
N TYR A 99 -0.36 4.54 11.10
CA TYR A 99 -1.72 5.09 11.14
C TYR A 99 -2.79 4.01 10.94
N ALA A 100 -2.53 3.04 10.05
CA ALA A 100 -3.36 1.86 9.84
C ALA A 100 -3.26 0.81 10.97
N LYS A 101 -2.41 1.00 11.99
CA LYS A 101 -2.20 0.05 13.09
C LYS A 101 -1.84 -1.37 12.63
N ILE A 102 -1.10 -1.48 11.53
CA ILE A 102 -0.58 -2.77 11.06
C ILE A 102 0.52 -3.20 12.03
N LYS A 103 0.47 -4.46 12.50
CA LYS A 103 1.33 -4.93 13.59
C LYS A 103 2.76 -5.14 13.15
N THR A 104 2.94 -5.68 11.95
CA THR A 104 4.26 -6.04 11.43
C THR A 104 4.44 -5.41 10.06
N ILE A 105 5.52 -4.63 9.90
CA ILE A 105 5.81 -3.89 8.68
C ILE A 105 7.26 -4.18 8.28
N LYS A 106 7.49 -4.51 7.01
CA LYS A 106 8.84 -4.55 6.42
C LYS A 106 8.90 -3.63 5.21
N ILE A 107 9.96 -2.84 5.13
CA ILE A 107 10.29 -2.05 3.94
C ILE A 107 11.36 -2.83 3.18
N THR A 108 11.16 -2.97 1.88
CA THR A 108 11.96 -3.75 0.93
C THR A 108 12.22 -2.91 -0.30
N HIS A 109 13.18 -3.31 -1.12
CA HIS A 109 13.52 -2.62 -2.37
C HIS A 109 13.19 -3.44 -3.61
N ASP A 110 12.83 -4.71 -3.45
CA ASP A 110 12.43 -5.59 -4.54
C ASP A 110 11.17 -6.39 -4.19
N LEU A 111 10.45 -6.80 -5.23
CA LEU A 111 9.19 -7.52 -5.10
C LEU A 111 9.38 -8.94 -4.54
N GLN A 112 10.47 -9.62 -4.89
CA GLN A 112 10.71 -10.98 -4.41
C GLN A 112 10.96 -10.99 -2.91
N GLU A 113 11.76 -10.06 -2.38
CA GLU A 113 11.96 -9.92 -0.93
C GLU A 113 10.65 -9.61 -0.19
N ALA A 114 9.78 -8.78 -0.78
CA ALA A 114 8.47 -8.51 -0.21
C ALA A 114 7.61 -9.77 -0.18
N ILE A 115 7.58 -10.54 -1.27
CA ILE A 115 6.85 -11.81 -1.39
C ILE A 115 7.38 -12.83 -0.37
N ASP A 116 8.69 -13.02 -0.30
CA ASP A 116 9.33 -13.98 0.61
C ASP A 116 9.04 -13.67 2.09
N TRP A 117 8.81 -12.40 2.41
CA TRP A 117 8.52 -11.98 3.78
C TRP A 117 7.03 -12.05 4.15
N VAL A 118 6.12 -11.82 3.20
CA VAL A 118 4.67 -11.95 3.46
C VAL A 118 4.13 -13.35 3.24
N SER A 119 4.89 -14.25 2.62
CA SER A 119 4.52 -15.66 2.44
C SER A 119 4.80 -16.47 3.71
#